data_AF-A0A8X6U2J7-F1
#
_entry.id   AF-A0A8X6U2J7-F1
#
_cell.length_a   1.000
_cell.length_b   1.000
_cell.length_c   1.000
_cell.angle_alpha   90.00
_cell.angle_beta   90.00
_cell.angle_gamma   90.00
#
_symmetry.space_group_name_H-M   'P 1'
#
loop_
_entity.id
_entity.type
_entity.pdbx_description
1 polymer ?
#
loop_
_entity_poly.entity_id
_entity_poly.type
_entity_poly.pdbx_seq_one_letter_code
_entity_poly.pdbx_strand_id
1 'polypeptide(L)'
;MSDNYSLAKQRFQNLWRRFGHDSELYQQYHKIILNYTKQGIIEVKTEATDNELKRLVYYVPHQAVRKEGRLTSKTRIIFDAGSHQNNELSLNDCLWPGIN
;
A
#
# COMPACT_ATOMS: atom_id res chain seq x y z
N MET A 1 -1.93 -6.14 17.76
CA MET A 1 -2.21 -5.81 16.36
C MET A 1 -3.47 -4.99 16.33
N SER A 2 -3.29 -3.69 16.55
CA SER A 2 -4.27 -2.66 16.22
C SER A 2 -4.43 -2.55 14.70
N ASP A 3 -5.53 -1.94 14.24
CA ASP A 3 -5.62 -1.56 12.83
C ASP A 3 -4.60 -0.45 12.52
N ASN A 4 -3.73 -0.66 11.54
CA ASN A 4 -2.68 0.30 11.16
C ASN A 4 -3.24 1.46 10.30
N TYR A 5 -4.54 1.75 10.42
CA TYR A 5 -5.27 2.65 9.53
C TYR A 5 -4.72 4.07 9.57
N SER A 6 -4.50 4.61 10.76
CA SER A 6 -4.00 5.99 10.94
C SER A 6 -2.65 6.21 10.25
N LEU A 7 -1.71 5.27 10.38
CA LEU A 7 -0.41 5.32 9.72
C LEU A 7 -0.54 5.20 8.20
N ALA A 8 -1.32 4.23 7.72
CA ALA A 8 -1.56 4.03 6.29
C ALA A 8 -2.20 5.26 5.64
N LYS A 9 -3.20 5.85 6.30
CA LYS A 9 -3.87 7.07 5.86
C LYS A 9 -2.93 8.25 5.79
N GLN A 10 -2.11 8.48 6.81
CA GLN A 10 -1.12 9.56 6.82
C GLN A 10 -0.12 9.44 5.67
N ARG A 11 0.40 8.22 5.44
CA ARG A 11 1.33 7.96 4.33
C ARG A 11 0.66 8.17 2.97
N PHE A 12 -0.59 7.72 2.82
CA PHE A 12 -1.35 7.98 1.60
C PHE A 12 -1.61 9.47 1.37
N GLN A 13 -1.95 10.24 2.41
CA GLN A 13 -2.12 11.70 2.30
C GLN A 13 -0.84 12.41 1.87
N ASN A 14 0.33 11.97 2.38
CA ASN A 14 1.63 12.48 1.93
C ASN A 14 1.87 12.17 0.44
N LEU A 15 1.57 10.94 0.01
CA LEU A 15 1.68 10.53 -1.39
C LEU A 15 0.72 11.34 -2.28
N TRP A 16 -0.51 11.56 -1.82
CA TRP A 16 -1.52 12.35 -2.51
C TRP A 16 -1.08 13.80 -2.72
N ARG A 17 -0.48 14.44 -1.70
CA ARG A 17 0.12 15.77 -1.84
C ARG A 17 1.22 15.79 -2.92
N ARG A 18 2.06 14.76 -2.99
CA ARG A 18 3.09 14.65 -4.04
C ARG A 18 2.49 14.55 -5.44
N PHE A 19 1.38 13.83 -5.61
CA PHE A 19 0.67 13.76 -6.90
C PHE A 19 0.20 15.12 -7.40
N GLY A 20 -0.13 16.05 -6.49
CA GLY A 20 -0.50 17.42 -6.87
C GLY A 20 0.64 18.23 -7.49
N HIS A 21 1.90 17.87 -7.21
CA HIS A 21 3.08 18.55 -7.72
C HIS A 21 3.81 17.77 -8.83
N ASP A 22 3.59 16.46 -8.92
CA ASP A 22 4.22 15.56 -9.89
C ASP A 22 3.13 14.74 -10.62
N SER A 23 2.65 15.29 -11.73
CA SER A 23 1.60 14.66 -12.55
C SER A 23 2.08 13.38 -13.24
N GLU A 24 3.37 13.29 -13.58
CA GLU A 24 3.97 12.10 -14.18
C GLU A 24 3.93 10.93 -13.18
N LEU A 25 4.33 11.18 -11.93
CA LEU A 25 4.27 10.19 -10.85
C LEU A 25 2.84 9.70 -10.65
N TYR A 26 1.86 10.60 -10.64
CA TYR A 26 0.44 10.23 -10.52
C TYR A 26 -0.03 9.33 -11.67
N GLN A 27 0.26 9.71 -12.92
CA GLN A 27 -0.13 8.92 -14.10
C GLN A 27 0.49 7.52 -14.07
N GLN A 28 1.78 7.42 -13.72
CA GLN A 28 2.46 6.13 -13.62
C GLN A 28 1.91 5.29 -12.47
N TYR A 29 1.70 5.88 -11.29
CA TYR A 29 1.09 5.22 -10.14
C TYR A 29 -0.30 4.67 -10.48
N HIS A 30 -1.16 5.51 -11.07
CA HIS A 30 -2.52 5.13 -11.46
C HIS A 30 -2.52 3.98 -12.47
N LYS A 31 -1.64 4.04 -13.47
CA LYS A 31 -1.47 2.95 -14.46
C LYS A 31 -1.05 1.64 -13.80
N ILE A 32 -0.18 1.67 -12.78
CA ILE A 32 0.25 0.46 -12.06
C ILE A 32 -0.91 -0.13 -11.25
N ILE A 33 -1.65 0.69 -10.49
CA ILE A 33 -2.81 0.24 -9.72
C ILE A 33 -3.87 -0.39 -10.63
N LEU A 34 -4.22 0.27 -11.74
CA LEU A 34 -5.17 -0.29 -12.72
C LEU A 34 -4.69 -1.62 -13.31
N ASN A 35 -3.39 -1.76 -13.53
CA ASN A 35 -2.82 -2.99 -14.03
C ASN A 35 -2.92 -4.13 -13.00
N TYR A 36 -2.68 -3.84 -11.71
CA TYR A 36 -2.89 -4.81 -10.64
C TYR A 36 -4.35 -5.25 -10.55
N THR A 37 -5.31 -4.31 -10.68
CA THR A 37 -6.74 -4.65 -10.73
C THR A 37 -7.07 -5.53 -11.93
N LYS A 38 -6.59 -5.18 -13.13
CA LYS A 38 -6.81 -5.98 -14.35
C LYS A 38 -6.22 -7.38 -14.27
N GLN A 39 -5.12 -7.55 -13.56
CA GLN A 39 -4.48 -8.86 -13.34
C GLN A 39 -5.10 -9.65 -12.18
N GLY A 40 -6.06 -9.08 -11.43
CA GLY A 40 -6.63 -9.71 -10.25
C GLY A 40 -5.66 -9.80 -9.06
N ILE A 41 -4.58 -9.00 -9.05
CA ILE A 41 -3.62 -8.93 -7.94
C ILE A 41 -4.22 -8.17 -6.76
N ILE A 42 -5.02 -7.13 -7.06
CA ILE A 42 -5.77 -6.35 -6.07
C ILE A 42 -7.22 -6.24 -6.52
N GLU A 43 -8.11 -6.07 -5.55
CA GLU A 43 -9.54 -5.85 -5.78
C GLU A 43 -10.04 -4.61 -5.02
N VAL A 44 -11.15 -4.05 -5.49
CA VAL A 44 -11.82 -2.96 -4.77
C VAL A 44 -12.59 -3.59 -3.62
N LYS A 45 -12.21 -3.25 -2.38
CA LYS A 45 -12.95 -3.67 -1.20
C LYS A 45 -14.33 -3.02 -1.20
N THR A 46 -15.39 -3.82 -1.26
CA THR A 46 -16.78 -3.36 -1.08
C THR A 46 -17.06 -3.03 0.39
N GLU A 47 -18.22 -2.42 0.68
CA GLU A 47 -18.64 -2.17 2.06
C GLU A 47 -18.55 -3.47 2.89
N ALA A 48 -18.03 -3.34 4.12
CA ALA A 48 -17.79 -4.48 4.97
C ALA A 48 -19.13 -5.13 5.36
N THR A 49 -19.25 -6.42 5.09
CA THR A 49 -20.34 -7.22 5.61
C THR A 49 -20.24 -7.32 7.15
N ASP A 50 -21.35 -7.61 7.85
CA ASP A 50 -21.37 -7.79 9.31
C ASP A 50 -20.36 -8.83 9.81
N ASN A 51 -20.02 -9.82 8.97
CA ASN A 51 -19.01 -10.82 9.29
C ASN A 51 -17.56 -10.31 9.11
N GLU A 52 -17.33 -9.33 8.23
CA GLU A 52 -16.01 -8.70 8.05
C GLU A 52 -15.68 -7.69 9.13
N LEU A 53 -16.69 -7.03 9.71
CA LEU A 53 -16.53 -6.16 10.88
C LEU A 53 -15.97 -6.92 12.10
N LYS A 54 -16.15 -8.24 12.14
CA LYS A 54 -15.62 -9.13 13.19
C LYS A 54 -14.20 -9.63 12.89
N ARG A 55 -13.68 -9.40 11.69
CA ARG A 55 -12.34 -9.87 11.27
C ARG A 55 -11.30 -8.78 11.50
N LEU A 56 -10.08 -9.21 11.81
CA LEU A 56 -8.94 -8.32 11.90
C LEU A 56 -8.64 -7.73 10.52
N VAL A 57 -8.64 -6.40 10.42
CA VAL A 57 -8.32 -5.67 9.19
C VAL A 57 -6.98 -4.97 9.36
N TYR A 58 -6.07 -5.19 8.42
CA TYR A 58 -4.82 -4.47 8.35
C TYR A 58 -4.74 -3.60 7.10
N TYR A 59 -4.34 -2.35 7.29
CA TYR A 59 -4.12 -1.42 6.19
C TYR A 59 -2.63 -1.36 5.89
N VAL A 60 -2.22 -1.91 4.75
CA VAL A 60 -0.82 -1.93 4.33
C VAL A 60 -0.45 -0.57 3.73
N PRO A 61 0.43 0.22 4.37
CA PRO A 61 0.86 1.47 3.79
C PRO A 61 1.69 1.22 2.53
N HIS A 62 1.69 2.17 1.60
CA HIS A 62 2.46 2.05 0.38
C HIS A 62 3.07 3.38 -0.06
N GLN A 63 4.07 3.29 -0.92
CA GLN A 63 4.77 4.45 -1.49
C GLN A 63 5.08 4.25 -2.98
N ALA A 64 5.03 5.33 -3.75
CA ALA A 64 5.50 5.37 -5.12
C ALA A 64 6.94 5.92 -5.18
N VAL A 65 7.87 5.10 -5.66
CA VAL A 65 9.29 5.46 -5.81
C VAL A 65 9.70 5.43 -7.28
N ARG A 66 10.45 6.45 -7.71
CA ARG A 66 11.15 6.48 -9.00
C ARG A 66 12.57 6.00 -8.78
N LYS A 67 13.03 5.03 -9.57
CA LYS A 67 14.46 4.66 -9.58
C LYS A 67 15.16 5.51 -10.63
N GLU A 68 15.99 6.46 -10.19
CA GLU A 68 16.87 7.24 -11.06
C GLU A 68 18.13 6.43 -11.39
N GLY A 69 18.66 6.56 -12.61
CA GLY A 69 19.89 5.88 -13.05
C GLY A 69 19.74 4.76 -14.09
N ARG A 70 18.57 4.61 -14.73
CA ARG A 70 18.44 3.82 -15.98
C ARG A 70 17.86 4.69 -17.09
N LEU A 71 18.07 4.27 -18.35
CA LEU A 71 17.53 4.92 -19.57
C LEU A 71 16.02 5.24 -19.48
N THR A 72 15.28 4.57 -18.59
CA THR A 72 13.89 4.88 -18.23
C THR A 72 13.73 5.00 -16.71
N SER A 73 13.15 6.10 -16.23
CA SER A 73 12.76 6.24 -14.82
C SER A 73 11.44 5.50 -14.58
N LYS A 74 11.50 4.22 -14.18
CA LYS A 74 10.31 3.41 -13.91
C LYS A 74 9.82 3.65 -12.47
N THR A 75 8.57 4.07 -12.31
CA THR A 75 7.89 4.11 -11.00
C THR A 75 7.57 2.69 -10.51
N ARG A 76 7.72 2.46 -9.21
CA ARG A 76 7.31 1.24 -8.50
C ARG A 76 6.47 1.60 -7.27
N ILE A 77 5.47 0.78 -7.00
CA ILE A 77 4.69 0.84 -5.76
C ILE A 77 5.29 -0.17 -4.78
N ILE A 78 5.73 0.29 -3.62
CA ILE A 78 6.24 -0.54 -2.54
C ILE A 78 5.18 -0.60 -1.46
N PHE A 79 4.74 -1.80 -1.10
CA PHE A 79 3.87 -2.08 0.04
C PHE A 79 4.74 -2.36 1.27
N ASP A 80 4.52 -1.60 2.34
CA ASP A 80 5.32 -1.68 3.57
C ASP A 80 4.56 -2.45 4.66
N ALA A 81 4.58 -3.78 4.55
CA ALA A 81 3.98 -4.69 5.52
C ALA A 81 4.76 -4.77 6.85
N GLY A 82 5.99 -4.24 6.90
CA GLY A 82 6.81 -4.17 8.12
C GLY A 82 6.53 -2.92 8.96
N SER A 83 5.86 -1.91 8.41
CA SER A 83 5.47 -0.73 9.18
C SER A 83 4.45 -1.06 10.27
N HIS A 84 4.62 -0.46 11.44
CA HIS A 84 3.75 -0.61 12.60
C HIS A 84 3.82 0.67 13.46
N GLN A 85 2.85 0.85 14.35
CA GLN A 85 2.92 1.90 15.38
C GLN A 85 3.85 1.48 16.52
N ASN A 86 4.31 2.44 17.33
CA ASN A 86 5.14 2.12 18.49
C ASN A 86 4.44 1.11 19.41
N ASN A 87 5.19 0.07 19.81
CA ASN A 87 4.71 -1.03 20.65
C ASN A 87 3.61 -1.92 20.01
N GLU A 88 3.40 -1.86 18.69
CA GLU A 88 2.50 -2.76 17.97
C GLU A 88 3.28 -3.73 17.06
N LEU A 89 2.67 -4.87 16.74
CA LEU A 89 3.22 -5.83 15.78
C LEU A 89 2.94 -5.38 14.34
N SER A 90 3.89 -5.60 13.43
CA SER A 90 3.67 -5.43 11.99
C SER A 90 2.94 -6.62 11.39
N LEU A 91 2.48 -6.47 10.13
CA LEU A 91 1.88 -7.60 9.42
C LEU A 91 2.90 -8.72 9.22
N ASN A 92 4.16 -8.39 8.94
CA ASN A 92 5.21 -9.39 8.77
C ASN A 92 5.47 -10.20 10.05
N ASP A 93 5.34 -9.59 11.24
CA ASP A 93 5.51 -10.30 12.53
C ASP A 93 4.37 -11.29 12.80
N CYS A 94 3.21 -11.05 12.19
CA CYS A 94 1.99 -11.85 12.36
C CYS A 94 1.82 -12.93 11.27
N LEU A 95 2.69 -12.95 10.26
CA LEU A 95 2.64 -13.90 9.16
C LEU A 95 3.75 -14.96 9.30
N TRP A 96 3.42 -16.19 8.93
CA TRP A 96 4.44 -17.23 8.80
C TRP A 96 5.42 -16.86 7.68
N PRO A 97 6.74 -16.93 7.90
CA PRO A 97 7.75 -16.53 6.91
C PRO A 97 7.79 -17.41 5.65
N GLY A 98 6.99 -18.49 5.61
CA GLY A 98 7.01 -19.49 4.54
C GLY A 98 8.09 -20.54 4.75
N ILE A 99 8.19 -21.47 3.80
CA ILE A 99 9.26 -22.49 3.75
C ILE A 99 10.43 -21.87 2.98
N ASN A 100 11.63 -21.92 3.55
CA ASN A 100 12.87 -21.47 2.92
C ASN A 100 13.40 -22.48 1.90
#